data_AF-A0A2G5UUA2-F1
#
_entry.id   AF-A0A2G5UUA2-F1
#
_cell.length_a   1.000
_cell.length_b   1.000
_cell.length_c   1.000
_cell.angle_alpha   90.00
_cell.angle_beta   90.00
_cell.angle_gamma   90.00
#
_symmetry.space_group_name_H-M   'P 1'
#
loop_
_entity.id
_entity.type
_entity.pdbx_description
1 polymer ?
#
loop_
_entity_poly.entity_id
_entity_poly.type
_entity_poly.pdbx_seq_one_letter_code
_entity_poly.pdbx_strand_id
1 'polypeptide(L)'
;MVRAGKASGDLVAPMLFAPDLFYADLKSPIADMRNSNLGKMEGPPSAVAGLFIGAHINFGEGLRWVHLDIAAPAECGDRGTGYGPALFSSLLGKYTNVPMLNQ
;
A
#
# COMPACT_ATOMS: atom_id res chain seq x y z
N MET A 1 -6.31 7.80 4.44
CA MET A 1 -6.44 7.27 3.06
C MET A 1 -7.81 6.70 2.77
N VAL A 2 -8.36 5.77 3.57
CA VAL A 2 -9.72 5.21 3.35
C VAL A 2 -10.81 6.28 3.19
N ARG A 3 -10.85 7.31 4.05
CA ARG A 3 -11.79 8.43 3.89
C ARG A 3 -11.62 9.17 2.56
N ALA A 4 -10.37 9.43 2.17
CA ALA A 4 -10.06 10.10 0.90
C ALA A 4 -10.54 9.26 -0.29
N GLY A 5 -10.34 7.94 -0.25
CA GLY A 5 -10.81 7.02 -1.29
C GLY A 5 -12.35 6.97 -1.42
N LYS A 6 -13.07 7.05 -0.30
CA LYS A 6 -14.55 7.20 -0.34
C LYS A 6 -14.97 8.54 -0.94
N ALA A 7 -14.26 9.62 -0.63
CA ALA A 7 -14.57 10.96 -1.12
C ALA A 7 -14.20 11.15 -2.61
N SER A 8 -13.13 10.48 -3.09
CA SER A 8 -12.66 10.60 -4.47
C SER A 8 -13.29 9.61 -5.45
N GLY A 9 -13.83 8.49 -4.95
CA GLY A 9 -14.25 7.35 -5.78
C GLY A 9 -13.15 6.32 -6.04
N ASP A 10 -11.88 6.67 -5.79
CA ASP A 10 -10.74 5.75 -5.82
C ASP A 10 -10.71 4.96 -4.50
N LEU A 11 -11.56 3.93 -4.40
CA LEU A 11 -11.77 3.17 -3.16
C LEU A 11 -10.48 2.55 -2.62
N VAL A 12 -10.31 2.55 -1.29
CA VAL A 12 -9.15 1.99 -0.58
C VAL A 12 -9.64 1.09 0.55
N ALA A 13 -9.05 -0.10 0.67
CA ALA A 13 -9.22 -1.01 1.80
C ALA A 13 -7.88 -1.19 2.55
N PRO A 14 -7.88 -1.33 3.89
CA PRO A 14 -6.65 -1.53 4.65
C PRO A 14 -6.12 -2.96 4.53
N MET A 15 -4.80 -3.11 4.52
CA MET A 15 -4.12 -4.38 4.76
C MET A 15 -3.71 -4.51 6.22
N LEU A 16 -3.50 -5.74 6.69
CA LEU A 16 -2.87 -5.99 7.98
C LEU A 16 -1.41 -5.53 7.93
N PHE A 17 -1.02 -4.68 8.88
CA PHE A 17 0.36 -4.29 9.10
C PHE A 17 0.86 -4.99 10.37
N ALA A 18 1.49 -6.15 10.20
CA ALA A 18 2.06 -6.94 11.29
C ALA A 18 3.44 -7.49 10.85
N PRO A 19 4.49 -6.63 10.80
CA PRO A 19 5.84 -7.07 10.45
C PRO A 19 6.36 -8.18 11.36
N ASP A 20 6.04 -8.11 12.64
CA ASP A 20 6.36 -9.11 13.66
C ASP A 20 5.80 -10.51 13.35
N LEU A 21 4.61 -10.58 12.76
CA LEU A 21 3.96 -11.84 12.39
C LEU A 21 4.36 -12.35 11.00
N PHE A 22 4.48 -11.46 10.01
CA PHE A 22 4.53 -11.87 8.60
C PHE A 22 5.90 -11.69 7.94
N TYR A 23 6.82 -10.91 8.52
CA TYR A 23 8.14 -10.71 7.91
C TYR A 23 8.98 -12.01 7.90
N ALA A 24 8.70 -12.93 8.82
CA ALA A 24 9.33 -14.25 8.85
C ALA A 24 9.05 -15.08 7.57
N ASP A 25 7.97 -14.78 6.84
CA ASP A 25 7.69 -15.42 5.54
C ASP A 25 8.80 -15.13 4.51
N LEU A 26 9.58 -14.07 4.69
CA LEU A 26 10.71 -13.68 3.83
C LEU A 26 12.07 -14.18 4.34
N LYS A 27 12.10 -15.08 5.33
CA LYS A 27 13.37 -15.58 5.87
C LYS A 27 14.25 -16.22 4.78
N SER A 28 15.51 -15.81 4.72
CA SER A 28 16.55 -16.43 3.89
C SER A 28 17.59 -17.13 4.77
N PRO A 29 18.12 -18.30 4.36
CA PRO A 29 19.19 -18.97 5.09
C PRO A 29 20.59 -18.34 4.83
N ILE A 30 20.73 -17.51 3.79
CA ILE A 30 22.04 -17.02 3.30
C ILE A 30 22.08 -15.51 3.04
N ALA A 31 20.95 -14.82 3.16
CA ALA A 31 20.84 -13.37 2.97
C ALA A 31 19.95 -12.80 4.09
N ASP A 32 19.85 -11.47 4.17
CA ASP A 32 19.00 -10.82 5.17
C ASP A 32 17.52 -11.18 5.00
N MET A 33 17.06 -11.30 3.74
CA MET A 33 15.70 -11.72 3.40
C MET A 33 15.63 -12.28 1.96
N ARG A 34 14.52 -12.96 1.64
CA ARG A 34 14.08 -13.28 0.27
C ARG A 34 13.17 -12.16 -0.23
N ASN A 35 12.98 -12.08 -1.55
CA ASN A 35 12.04 -11.14 -2.17
C ASN A 35 10.59 -11.65 -2.23
N SER A 36 10.39 -12.96 -2.11
CA SER A 36 9.07 -13.59 -2.04
C SER A 36 9.14 -14.97 -1.39
N ASN A 37 7.97 -15.51 -1.05
CA ASN A 37 7.80 -16.88 -0.59
C ASN A 37 6.88 -17.63 -1.58
N LEU A 38 7.40 -18.70 -2.18
CA LEU A 38 6.68 -19.53 -3.15
C LEU A 38 5.92 -20.71 -2.49
N GLY A 39 6.10 -20.89 -1.18
CA GLY A 39 5.46 -21.93 -0.39
C GLY A 39 4.26 -21.39 0.38
N LYS A 40 3.95 -22.08 1.49
CA LYS A 40 2.94 -21.61 2.44
C LYS A 40 3.48 -20.39 3.21
N MET A 41 2.64 -19.38 3.33
CA MET A 41 2.90 -18.15 4.08
C MET A 41 1.81 -17.94 5.13
N GLU A 42 2.17 -17.31 6.24
CA GLU A 42 1.22 -16.95 7.30
C GLU A 42 0.52 -15.62 6.99
N GLY A 43 1.26 -14.67 6.41
CA GLY A 43 0.73 -13.37 6.00
C GLY A 43 -0.05 -13.41 4.69
N PRO A 44 -0.99 -12.48 4.47
CA PRO A 44 -1.56 -12.26 3.15
C PRO A 44 -0.45 -11.92 2.14
N PRO A 45 -0.41 -12.52 0.93
CA PRO A 45 0.70 -12.32 -0.02
C PRO A 45 0.99 -10.85 -0.36
N SER A 46 -0.04 -10.02 -0.58
CA SER A 46 0.14 -8.57 -0.83
C SER A 46 0.69 -7.82 0.38
N ALA A 47 0.36 -8.24 1.61
CA ALA A 47 0.94 -7.65 2.81
C ALA A 47 2.43 -7.99 2.93
N VAL A 48 2.81 -9.26 2.68
CA VAL A 48 4.21 -9.71 2.66
C VAL A 48 5.02 -8.98 1.57
N ALA A 49 4.44 -8.76 0.39
CA ALA A 49 5.06 -7.96 -0.66
C ALA A 49 5.29 -6.50 -0.22
N GLY A 50 4.35 -5.91 0.51
CA GLY A 50 4.54 -4.60 1.14
C GLY A 50 5.67 -4.61 2.18
N LEU A 51 5.73 -5.64 3.03
CA LEU A 51 6.77 -5.78 4.06
C LEU A 51 8.17 -5.92 3.45
N PHE A 52 8.32 -6.57 2.29
CA PHE A 52 9.59 -6.61 1.57
C PHE A 52 10.12 -5.20 1.29
N ILE A 53 9.27 -4.28 0.82
CA ILE A 53 9.65 -2.87 0.60
C ILE A 53 9.97 -2.19 1.94
N GLY A 54 9.12 -2.43 2.96
CA GLY A 54 9.26 -1.83 4.28
C GLY A 54 10.56 -2.18 5.00
N ALA A 55 11.07 -3.40 4.79
CA ALA A 55 12.26 -3.89 5.46
C ALA A 55 13.52 -3.05 5.13
N HIS A 56 13.54 -2.33 4.01
CA HIS A 56 14.62 -1.42 3.63
C HIS A 56 14.58 -0.05 4.33
N ILE A 57 13.50 0.24 5.06
CA ILE A 57 13.28 1.50 5.80
C ILE A 57 12.76 1.24 7.23
N ASN A 58 13.16 0.12 7.83
CA ASN A 58 12.74 -0.31 9.17
C ASN A 58 11.21 -0.24 9.35
N PHE A 59 10.47 -0.69 8.35
CA PHE A 59 9.01 -0.69 8.30
C PHE A 59 8.39 0.70 8.59
N GLY A 60 9.10 1.77 8.24
CA GLY A 60 8.64 3.14 8.43
C GLY A 60 8.92 3.73 9.82
N GLU A 61 9.83 3.14 10.60
CA GLU A 61 10.26 3.70 11.89
C GLU A 61 10.67 5.17 11.75
N GLY A 62 10.13 6.04 12.62
CA GLY A 62 10.40 7.48 12.61
C GLY A 62 9.70 8.29 11.52
N LEU A 63 8.88 7.66 10.66
CA LEU A 63 8.15 8.34 9.59
C LEU A 63 6.75 7.76 9.37
N ARG A 64 5.97 8.35 8.44
CA ARG A 64 4.70 7.78 8.00
C ARG A 64 4.90 7.14 6.64
N TRP A 65 4.88 5.81 6.61
CA TRP A 65 4.99 5.03 5.38
C TRP A 65 3.65 4.36 5.05
N VAL A 66 3.31 4.35 3.76
CA VAL A 66 2.14 3.65 3.22
C VAL A 66 2.56 3.01 1.91
N HIS A 67 2.33 1.71 1.81
CA HIS A 67 2.30 0.98 0.55
C HIS A 67 0.84 0.85 0.08
N LEU A 68 0.60 1.03 -1.23
CA LEU A 68 -0.71 0.89 -1.85
C LEU A 68 -0.59 -0.04 -3.05
N ASP A 69 -1.20 -1.22 -2.95
CA ASP A 69 -1.34 -2.15 -4.06
C ASP A 69 -2.60 -1.78 -4.87
N ILE A 70 -2.41 -1.48 -6.16
CA ILE A 70 -3.48 -1.05 -7.08
C ILE A 70 -3.62 -1.97 -8.30
N ALA A 71 -3.07 -3.18 -8.25
CA ALA A 71 -3.02 -4.07 -9.42
C ALA A 71 -4.39 -4.21 -10.11
N ALA A 72 -5.44 -4.55 -9.35
CA ALA A 72 -6.79 -4.67 -9.87
C ALA A 72 -7.50 -3.33 -10.16
N PRO A 73 -7.56 -2.34 -9.23
CA PRO A 73 -8.34 -1.11 -9.47
C PRO A 73 -7.76 -0.18 -10.55
N ALA A 74 -6.52 -0.41 -11.00
CA ALA A 74 -5.90 0.38 -12.06
C ALA A 74 -6.50 0.12 -13.47
N GLU A 75 -7.28 -0.96 -13.65
CA GLU A 75 -7.88 -1.32 -14.94
C GLU A 75 -9.31 -1.86 -14.82
N CYS A 76 -10.03 -1.85 -15.95
CA CYS A 76 -11.34 -2.46 -16.11
C CYS A 76 -11.49 -2.94 -17.56
N GLY A 77 -11.47 -4.27 -17.76
CA GLY A 77 -11.38 -4.86 -19.10
C GLY A 77 -10.11 -4.38 -19.81
N ASP A 78 -10.24 -3.94 -21.06
CA ASP A 78 -9.09 -3.53 -21.89
C ASP A 78 -8.68 -2.05 -21.70
N ARG A 79 -9.07 -1.41 -20.58
CA ARG A 79 -8.85 0.02 -20.34
C ARG A 79 -8.31 0.30 -18.94
N GLY A 80 -7.36 1.22 -18.85
CA GLY A 80 -6.95 1.80 -17.56
C GLY A 80 -8.05 2.68 -16.98
N THR A 81 -8.30 2.58 -15.68
CA THR A 81 -9.30 3.38 -14.97
C THR A 81 -8.83 4.80 -14.68
N GLY A 82 -7.52 5.01 -14.67
CA GLY A 82 -6.92 6.27 -14.22
C GLY A 82 -6.96 6.42 -12.69
N TYR A 83 -6.97 5.31 -11.94
CA TYR A 83 -6.94 5.32 -10.47
C TYR A 83 -5.71 6.03 -9.93
N GLY A 84 -5.89 6.88 -8.89
CA GLY A 84 -4.80 7.49 -8.14
C GLY A 84 -4.87 9.02 -8.06
N PRO A 85 -4.95 9.77 -9.19
CA PRO A 85 -5.03 11.22 -9.17
C PRO A 85 -6.17 11.76 -8.31
N ALA A 86 -7.35 11.16 -8.37
CA ALA A 86 -8.49 11.58 -7.56
C ALA A 86 -8.25 11.26 -6.07
N LEU A 87 -7.72 10.08 -5.76
CA LEU A 87 -7.32 9.70 -4.40
C LEU A 87 -6.36 10.70 -3.77
N PHE A 88 -5.27 11.05 -4.45
CA PHE A 88 -4.26 11.96 -3.92
C PHE A 88 -4.73 13.40 -3.88
N SER A 89 -5.55 13.84 -4.84
CA SER A 89 -6.19 15.17 -4.79
C SER A 89 -7.09 15.30 -3.57
N SER A 90 -7.87 14.27 -3.24
CA SER A 90 -8.69 14.23 -2.02
C SER A 90 -7.83 14.13 -0.74
N LEU A 91 -6.79 13.30 -0.74
CA LEU A 91 -5.94 13.07 0.43
C LEU A 91 -5.07 14.27 0.82
N LEU A 92 -4.51 14.96 -0.18
CA LEU A 92 -3.54 16.05 -0.01
C LEU A 92 -4.11 17.41 -0.40
N GLY A 93 -5.39 17.46 -0.75
CA GLY A 93 -6.08 18.62 -1.28
C GLY A 93 -6.05 19.86 -0.40
N LYS A 94 -6.01 19.69 0.92
CA LYS A 94 -5.84 20.77 1.90
C LYS A 94 -4.55 21.57 1.78
N TYR A 95 -3.57 21.07 1.01
CA TYR A 95 -2.33 21.77 0.69
C TYR A 95 -2.39 22.54 -0.62
N THR A 96 -3.57 22.64 -1.23
CA THR A 96 -3.82 23.37 -2.48
C THR A 96 -4.71 24.59 -2.22
N ASN A 97 -4.85 25.47 -3.21
CA ASN A 97 -5.77 26.60 -3.15
C ASN A 97 -7.18 26.27 -3.69
N VAL A 98 -7.52 24.98 -3.82
CA VAL A 98 -8.81 24.54 -4.38
C VAL A 98 -9.85 24.49 -3.24
N PRO A 99 -10.89 25.36 -3.22
CA PRO A 99 -11.77 25.48 -2.07
C PRO A 99 -12.49 24.18 -1.67
N MET A 100 -12.93 23.38 -2.66
CA MET A 100 -13.65 22.12 -2.39
C MET A 100 -12.78 21.02 -1.80
N LEU A 101 -11.46 21.12 -1.91
CA LEU A 101 -10.50 20.14 -1.43
C LEU A 101 -9.90 20.51 -0.06
N ASN A 102 -10.29 21.66 0.50
CA ASN A 102 -9.82 22.13 1.81
C ASN A 102 -10.64 21.49 2.94
N GLN A 103 -10.47 20.18 3.10
CA GLN A 103 -11.14 19.34 4.12
C GLN A 103 -10.18 18.88 5.23
#